data_AF-A0AAI9TRN9-F1
#
_entry.id   AF-A0AAI9TRN9-F1
#
_cell.length_a   1.000
_cell.length_b   1.000
_cell.length_c   1.000
_cell.angle_alpha   90.00
_cell.angle_beta   90.00
_cell.angle_gamma   90.00
#
_symmetry.space_group_name_H-M   'P 1'
#
loop_
_entity.id
_entity.type
_entity.pdbx_description
1 polymer ?
#
loop_
_entity_poly.entity_id
_entity_poly.type
_entity_poly.pdbx_seq_one_letter_code
_entity_poly.pdbx_strand_id
1 'polypeptide(L)'
;MDPAKVSGQSGPSGQNDSQEHNEQSPIRVISVDGDLILEYIAPGGSSLSSTRRKWQVASERLISHSPYFQALLDPTKFSEGRQFSAQKQAWSETQIPDAVSQHALPTVRLPSIHSTSMCGEDAIELFLKILCLDSFDETERVAFENELKTQSTSLVARMIDLADSLNSPRVVQDVLQRIGYLYGKSKPALLARFNGALLSMKEDRIRQIIFISAFLNDSRLTRLMTHALLVVGSKFWTNGLDAREEESLRWRYLPNGLEEEIYCRRQYVLNTITDLQAHFLRVYGGLEETDTARSAANNRTLGAAFTASAHALLQSRRFQCRGGFNNASQCDLFQLGQMIRFFSMRARTIFLGSTLIDPDFDSAPNDDDHTAGEYRNDQAPGPPSDITAIIASIKQYPDYAIDEAHTGCGVRRRIMPALECIEKFIWDDRGLLGITSAVSDTAVLLDPLRPSKWTLWADFTRKKHTVDISFARVTAVYYPFAPSKNQVTRSTPQEELGRLLFTAARRDWSAAGSG
;
A
#
# COMPACT_ATOMS: atom_id res chain seq x y z
N MET A 1 -64.43 -13.28 -20.87
CA MET A 1 -65.35 -12.25 -21.38
C MET A 1 -64.65 -10.92 -21.20
N ASP A 2 -64.05 -10.42 -22.27
CA ASP A 2 -63.70 -9.01 -22.45
C ASP A 2 -64.97 -8.22 -22.84
N PRO A 3 -64.97 -6.88 -22.98
CA PRO A 3 -64.22 -5.81 -22.30
C PRO A 3 -65.10 -4.55 -22.02
N ALA A 4 -64.54 -3.44 -21.49
CA ALA A 4 -64.87 -2.01 -21.74
C ALA A 4 -64.63 -1.13 -20.50
N LYS A 5 -64.30 0.17 -20.53
CA LYS A 5 -63.73 1.13 -21.49
C LYS A 5 -63.54 2.44 -20.67
N VAL A 6 -62.61 3.26 -21.10
CA VAL A 6 -62.07 4.47 -20.44
C VAL A 6 -62.96 5.73 -20.60
N SER A 7 -62.79 6.65 -19.63
CA SER A 7 -62.89 8.13 -19.65
C SER A 7 -64.19 8.88 -19.28
N GLY A 8 -64.01 9.85 -18.37
CA GLY A 8 -64.85 11.03 -18.16
C GLY A 8 -64.17 12.01 -17.19
N GLN A 9 -63.78 13.20 -17.67
CA GLN A 9 -63.21 14.32 -16.91
C GLN A 9 -64.28 15.11 -16.14
N SER A 10 -63.93 15.70 -14.97
CA SER A 10 -64.05 17.15 -14.67
C SER A 10 -63.94 17.50 -13.17
N GLY A 11 -63.00 18.41 -12.83
CA GLY A 11 -63.19 19.50 -11.86
C GLY A 11 -62.97 19.25 -10.36
N PRO A 12 -62.71 20.31 -9.57
CA PRO A 12 -61.56 20.39 -8.66
C PRO A 12 -61.95 20.52 -7.18
N SER A 13 -61.11 20.03 -6.26
CA SER A 13 -60.97 20.52 -4.88
C SER A 13 -60.11 19.54 -4.07
N GLY A 14 -59.34 20.08 -3.13
CA GLY A 14 -58.62 19.27 -2.14
C GLY A 14 -57.21 19.76 -1.91
N GLN A 15 -57.09 20.87 -1.18
CA GLN A 15 -55.97 21.06 -0.27
C GLN A 15 -55.71 19.75 0.46
N ASN A 16 -54.48 19.24 0.40
CA ASN A 16 -54.00 18.26 1.36
C ASN A 16 -52.54 18.57 1.64
N ASP A 17 -52.37 19.34 2.71
CA ASP A 17 -51.32 19.26 3.70
C ASP A 17 -50.21 18.27 3.37
N SER A 18 -49.15 18.78 2.76
CA SER A 18 -47.82 18.17 2.87
C SER A 18 -47.33 18.48 4.28
N GLN A 19 -47.81 17.69 5.23
CA GLN A 19 -47.33 17.66 6.60
C GLN A 19 -45.89 17.16 6.55
N GLU A 20 -44.94 18.10 6.49
CA GLU A 20 -43.52 17.84 6.63
C GLU A 20 -43.31 17.09 7.96
N HIS A 21 -43.09 15.78 7.88
CA HIS A 21 -42.61 14.98 8.99
C HIS A 21 -41.23 15.50 9.38
N ASN A 22 -41.22 16.46 10.29
CA ASN A 22 -40.04 17.04 10.91
C ASN A 22 -39.48 16.02 11.92
N GLU A 23 -38.84 14.97 11.42
CA GLU A 23 -38.06 14.06 12.26
C GLU A 23 -36.84 14.83 12.80
N GLN A 24 -37.01 15.39 14.01
CA GLN A 24 -35.97 16.10 14.73
C GLN A 24 -34.83 15.14 15.09
N SER A 25 -33.79 15.11 14.25
CA SER A 25 -32.56 14.40 14.57
C SER A 25 -31.92 15.02 15.82
N PRO A 26 -31.51 14.23 16.83
CA PRO A 26 -30.96 14.74 18.07
C PRO A 26 -29.66 15.52 17.81
N ILE A 27 -29.52 16.70 18.43
CA ILE A 27 -28.32 17.52 18.36
C ILE A 27 -27.27 16.92 19.29
N ARG A 28 -26.08 16.59 18.77
CA ARG A 28 -24.94 16.17 19.59
C ARG A 28 -24.17 17.40 20.06
N VAL A 29 -24.03 17.55 21.38
CA VAL A 29 -23.28 18.67 21.96
C VAL A 29 -21.79 18.32 21.98
N ILE A 30 -20.98 19.07 21.21
CA ILE A 30 -19.50 18.98 21.26
C ILE A 30 -18.95 20.05 22.20
N SER A 31 -19.53 21.24 22.19
CA SER A 31 -19.19 22.34 23.10
C SER A 31 -20.48 22.82 23.77
N VAL A 32 -20.52 22.80 25.11
CA VAL A 32 -21.70 23.24 25.89
C VAL A 32 -22.01 24.72 25.62
N ASP A 33 -20.97 25.55 25.54
CA ASP A 33 -21.06 26.97 25.20
C ASP A 33 -21.07 27.23 23.68
N GLY A 34 -21.37 26.20 22.87
CA GLY A 34 -21.36 26.30 21.41
C GLY A 34 -22.46 27.22 20.89
N ASP A 35 -22.09 28.16 20.02
CA ASP A 35 -22.96 29.18 19.44
C ASP A 35 -23.38 28.87 17.98
N LEU A 36 -23.04 27.69 17.47
CA LEU A 36 -23.32 27.25 16.11
C LEU A 36 -23.77 25.78 16.09
N ILE A 37 -24.79 25.48 15.28
CA ILE A 37 -25.16 24.13 14.88
C ILE A 37 -24.60 23.85 13.47
N LEU A 38 -23.71 22.88 13.37
CA LEU A 38 -23.30 22.32 12.08
C LEU A 38 -24.24 21.20 11.68
N GLU A 39 -24.92 21.36 10.55
CA GLU A 39 -25.79 20.33 9.96
C GLU A 39 -25.04 19.61 8.82
N TYR A 40 -24.97 18.29 8.90
CA TYR A 40 -24.49 17.43 7.82
C TYR A 40 -25.62 16.52 7.35
N ILE A 41 -25.78 16.43 6.04
CA ILE A 41 -26.77 15.56 5.40
C ILE A 41 -25.97 14.45 4.72
N ALA A 42 -26.01 13.26 5.30
CA ALA A 42 -25.36 12.10 4.71
C ALA A 42 -26.04 11.77 3.37
N PRO A 43 -25.29 11.60 2.27
CA PRO A 43 -25.86 11.14 1.01
C PRO A 43 -26.51 9.77 1.23
N GLY A 44 -27.81 9.67 0.96
CA GLY A 44 -28.59 8.47 1.20
C GLY A 44 -28.13 7.32 0.31
N GLY A 45 -27.70 6.21 0.89
CA GLY A 45 -27.54 4.96 0.14
C GLY A 45 -28.89 4.30 0.00
N SER A 46 -29.36 4.08 -1.24
CA SER A 46 -30.51 3.25 -1.71
C SER A 46 -31.86 3.29 -0.96
N SER A 47 -31.95 3.99 0.17
CA SER A 47 -33.11 4.15 1.06
C SER A 47 -33.50 5.62 1.05
N LEU A 48 -34.80 5.88 0.90
CA LEU A 48 -35.40 7.19 0.65
C LEU A 48 -35.27 8.23 1.80
N SER A 49 -34.47 7.98 2.85
CA SER A 49 -34.22 8.96 3.92
C SER A 49 -32.76 9.40 3.98
N SER A 50 -32.49 10.65 3.62
CA SER A 50 -31.21 11.29 3.93
C SER A 50 -31.06 11.43 5.45
N THR A 51 -29.97 10.89 6.01
CA THR A 51 -29.73 10.97 7.46
C THR A 51 -29.14 12.34 7.79
N ARG A 52 -29.83 13.10 8.63
CA ARG A 52 -29.34 14.40 9.11
C ARG A 52 -28.62 14.24 10.44
N ARG A 53 -27.46 14.88 10.54
CA ARG A 53 -26.67 14.97 11.78
C ARG A 53 -26.44 16.42 12.11
N LYS A 54 -26.55 16.75 13.40
CA LYS A 54 -26.38 18.10 13.92
C LYS A 54 -25.41 18.08 15.08
N TRP A 55 -24.41 18.95 15.04
CA TRP A 55 -23.46 19.13 16.13
C TRP A 55 -23.47 20.56 16.63
N GLN A 56 -23.59 20.76 17.94
CA GLN A 56 -23.39 22.06 18.58
C GLN A 56 -21.91 22.27 18.86
N VAL A 57 -21.34 23.34 18.29
CA VAL A 57 -19.90 23.63 18.25
C VAL A 57 -19.65 25.12 18.51
N ALA A 58 -18.45 25.44 18.99
CA ALA A 58 -18.01 26.83 19.18
C ALA A 58 -17.46 27.39 17.86
N SER A 59 -18.16 28.36 17.26
CA SER A 59 -17.78 28.96 15.98
C SER A 59 -16.40 29.63 16.03
N GLU A 60 -16.07 30.31 17.13
CA GLU A 60 -14.77 30.94 17.34
C GLU A 60 -13.61 29.93 17.27
N ARG A 61 -13.79 28.75 17.88
CA ARG A 61 -12.78 27.68 17.88
C ARG A 61 -12.58 27.11 16.48
N LEU A 62 -13.67 26.85 15.76
CA LEU A 62 -13.61 26.39 14.37
C LEU A 62 -12.86 27.38 13.48
N ILE A 63 -13.17 28.68 13.58
CA ILE A 63 -12.51 29.74 12.81
C ILE A 63 -11.01 29.80 13.14
N SER A 64 -10.65 29.67 14.43
CA SER A 64 -9.25 29.76 14.86
C SER A 64 -8.39 28.57 14.42
N HIS A 65 -8.99 27.36 14.35
CA HIS A 65 -8.27 26.11 14.12
C HIS A 65 -8.43 25.54 12.72
N SER A 66 -9.30 26.13 11.88
CA SER A 66 -9.56 25.66 10.53
C SER A 66 -9.68 26.82 9.53
N PRO A 67 -8.74 26.94 8.57
CA PRO A 67 -8.85 27.88 7.46
C PRO A 67 -10.12 27.69 6.62
N TYR A 68 -10.60 26.44 6.54
CA TYR A 68 -11.86 26.12 5.86
C TYR A 68 -13.04 26.78 6.57
N PHE A 69 -13.19 26.57 7.89
CA PHE A 69 -14.30 27.20 8.64
C PHE A 69 -14.14 28.71 8.76
N GLN A 70 -12.91 29.22 8.84
CA GLN A 70 -12.64 30.66 8.74
C GLN A 70 -13.21 31.24 7.45
N ALA A 71 -13.04 30.54 6.32
CA ALA A 71 -13.60 30.98 5.05
C ALA A 71 -15.13 30.78 5.00
N LEU A 72 -15.63 29.60 5.38
CA LEU A 72 -17.06 29.24 5.32
C LEU A 72 -17.93 30.18 6.15
N LEU A 73 -17.47 30.57 7.33
CA LEU A 73 -18.19 31.43 8.27
C LEU A 73 -17.91 32.93 8.07
N ASP A 74 -17.10 33.31 7.08
CA ASP A 74 -16.80 34.71 6.76
C ASP A 74 -18.01 35.37 6.09
N PRO A 75 -18.55 36.48 6.63
CA PRO A 75 -19.72 37.16 6.08
C PRO A 75 -19.45 37.79 4.71
N THR A 76 -18.20 37.97 4.30
CA THR A 76 -17.86 38.59 3.02
C THR A 76 -17.66 37.56 1.90
N LYS A 77 -17.25 36.33 2.22
CA LYS A 77 -16.80 35.35 1.23
C LYS A 77 -17.91 34.43 0.74
N PHE A 78 -18.75 33.92 1.64
CA PHE A 78 -19.75 32.89 1.31
C PHE A 78 -21.16 33.29 1.75
N SER A 79 -22.17 32.75 1.07
CA SER A 79 -23.58 32.90 1.44
C SER A 79 -23.86 32.36 2.84
N GLU A 80 -23.23 31.25 3.17
CA GLU A 80 -23.29 30.53 4.43
C GLU A 80 -22.82 31.42 5.58
N GLY A 81 -21.69 32.12 5.41
CA GLY A 81 -21.17 33.09 6.38
C GLY A 81 -22.08 34.30 6.55
N ARG A 82 -22.69 34.83 5.47
CA ARG A 82 -23.70 35.91 5.58
C ARG A 82 -24.93 35.48 6.37
N GLN A 83 -25.45 34.30 6.06
CA GLN A 83 -26.62 33.74 6.75
C GLN A 83 -26.30 33.48 8.22
N PHE A 84 -25.14 32.91 8.52
CA PHE A 84 -24.67 32.69 9.88
C PHE A 84 -24.58 34.01 10.65
N SER A 85 -23.95 35.05 10.08
CA SER A 85 -23.81 36.35 10.74
C SER A 85 -25.17 37.00 11.02
N ALA A 86 -26.12 36.91 10.09
CA ALA A 86 -27.48 37.44 10.28
C ALA A 86 -28.26 36.67 11.36
N GLN A 87 -28.17 35.33 11.36
CA GLN A 87 -28.79 34.50 12.40
C GLN A 87 -28.18 34.75 13.77
N LYS A 88 -26.85 34.90 13.85
CA LYS A 88 -26.13 35.19 15.10
C LYS A 88 -26.50 36.56 15.67
N GLN A 89 -26.64 37.59 14.82
CA GLN A 89 -27.13 38.91 15.24
C GLN A 89 -28.56 38.82 15.77
N ALA A 90 -29.48 38.21 15.02
CA ALA A 90 -30.88 38.04 15.45
C ALA A 90 -30.99 37.26 16.77
N TRP A 91 -30.15 36.24 16.96
CA TRP A 91 -30.07 35.47 18.20
C TRP A 91 -29.56 36.31 19.37
N SER A 92 -28.53 37.12 19.16
CA SER A 92 -28.01 38.03 20.21
C SER A 92 -29.02 39.10 20.63
N GLU A 93 -29.84 39.58 19.69
CA GLU A 93 -30.90 40.56 19.96
C GLU A 93 -32.10 39.97 20.70
N THR A 94 -32.32 38.66 20.60
CA THR A 94 -33.43 37.94 21.27
C THR A 94 -33.07 37.38 22.65
N GLN A 95 -31.81 37.43 23.09
CA GLN A 95 -31.37 37.04 24.44
C GLN A 95 -31.77 38.05 25.55
N ILE A 96 -32.98 38.60 25.50
CA ILE A 96 -33.54 39.41 26.58
C ILE A 96 -33.91 38.48 27.76
N PRO A 97 -33.61 38.84 29.03
CA PRO A 97 -33.49 37.87 30.13
C PRO A 97 -34.77 37.13 30.59
N ASP A 98 -35.93 37.34 29.97
CA ASP A 98 -37.24 36.97 30.57
C ASP A 98 -38.15 36.11 29.69
N ALA A 99 -37.65 35.50 28.62
CA ALA A 99 -38.44 34.59 27.79
C ALA A 99 -37.81 33.19 27.69
N VAL A 100 -38.50 32.21 28.26
CA VAL A 100 -38.23 30.76 28.17
C VAL A 100 -38.53 30.25 26.76
N SER A 101 -37.76 30.73 25.79
CA SER A 101 -37.81 30.25 24.41
C SER A 101 -36.42 29.76 24.06
N GLN A 102 -36.28 28.45 23.92
CA GLN A 102 -35.12 27.80 23.29
C GLN A 102 -35.06 28.25 21.82
N HIS A 103 -34.60 29.48 21.57
CA HIS A 103 -34.41 30.00 20.23
C HIS A 103 -33.29 29.19 19.57
N ALA A 104 -33.61 28.59 18.42
CA ALA A 104 -32.73 27.70 17.67
C ALA A 104 -31.40 28.39 17.38
N LEU A 105 -30.31 27.81 17.88
CA LEU A 105 -28.95 28.25 17.59
C LEU A 105 -28.74 28.41 16.06
N PRO A 106 -27.93 29.39 15.63
CA PRO A 106 -27.59 29.56 14.22
C PRO A 106 -27.15 28.23 13.59
N THR A 107 -27.69 27.89 12.41
CA THR A 107 -27.42 26.60 11.75
C THR A 107 -26.72 26.82 10.42
N VAL A 108 -25.57 26.17 10.24
CA VAL A 108 -24.80 26.17 8.98
C VAL A 108 -24.69 24.75 8.46
N ARG A 109 -24.94 24.58 7.17
CA ARG A 109 -24.81 23.28 6.49
C ARG A 109 -23.37 23.05 6.06
N LEU A 110 -22.84 21.88 6.40
CA LEU A 110 -21.57 21.42 5.86
C LEU A 110 -21.83 20.86 4.45
N PRO A 111 -21.14 21.37 3.41
CA PRO A 111 -21.24 20.83 2.07
C PRO A 111 -20.92 19.32 2.04
N SER A 112 -21.80 18.52 1.44
CA SER A 112 -21.53 17.10 1.19
C SER A 112 -20.57 16.94 0.01
N ILE A 113 -19.29 17.22 0.25
CA ILE A 113 -18.21 16.97 -0.70
C ILE A 113 -17.88 15.46 -0.65
N HIS A 114 -17.30 14.91 -1.72
CA HIS A 114 -16.87 13.52 -1.78
C HIS A 114 -16.08 13.08 -0.53
N SER A 115 -15.16 13.92 -0.02
CA SER A 115 -14.39 13.62 1.19
C SER A 115 -15.23 13.49 2.47
N THR A 116 -16.22 14.38 2.70
CA THR A 116 -17.09 14.29 3.89
C THR A 116 -17.99 13.06 3.82
N SER A 117 -18.45 12.71 2.62
CA SER A 117 -19.23 11.50 2.35
C SER A 117 -18.44 10.22 2.65
N MET A 118 -17.23 10.11 2.10
CA MET A 118 -16.40 8.91 2.23
C MET A 118 -15.84 8.70 3.63
N CYS A 119 -15.52 9.78 4.35
CA CYS A 119 -15.01 9.68 5.72
C CYS A 119 -16.10 9.30 6.73
N GLY A 120 -17.35 9.66 6.46
CA GLY A 120 -18.50 9.33 7.30
C GLY A 120 -18.63 10.20 8.56
N GLU A 121 -19.79 10.10 9.20
CA GLU A 121 -20.21 10.99 10.29
C GLU A 121 -19.32 10.91 11.54
N ASP A 122 -18.86 9.72 11.91
CA ASP A 122 -17.98 9.55 13.08
C ASP A 122 -16.64 10.30 12.92
N ALA A 123 -16.11 10.36 11.70
CA ALA A 123 -14.86 11.04 11.42
C ALA A 123 -15.03 12.56 11.47
N ILE A 124 -16.19 13.07 11.03
CA ILE A 124 -16.57 14.48 11.14
C ILE A 124 -16.70 14.86 12.62
N GLU A 125 -17.43 14.08 13.41
CA GLU A 125 -17.57 14.34 14.84
C GLU A 125 -16.22 14.35 15.55
N LEU A 126 -15.36 13.36 15.29
CA LEU A 126 -14.03 13.29 15.88
C LEU A 126 -13.17 14.50 15.51
N PHE A 127 -13.21 14.92 14.25
CA PHE A 127 -12.52 16.11 13.77
C PHE A 127 -13.02 17.38 14.48
N LEU A 128 -14.34 17.55 14.60
CA LEU A 128 -14.93 18.70 15.29
C LEU A 128 -14.58 18.74 16.79
N LYS A 129 -14.55 17.57 17.47
CA LYS A 129 -14.07 17.46 18.86
C LYS A 129 -12.61 17.90 18.99
N ILE A 130 -11.74 17.54 18.05
CA ILE A 130 -10.35 18.00 18.04
C ILE A 130 -10.25 19.51 17.85
N LEU A 131 -11.01 20.09 16.92
CA LEU A 131 -10.99 21.54 16.70
C LEU A 131 -11.52 22.32 17.92
N CYS A 132 -12.46 21.75 18.66
CA CYS A 132 -13.04 22.34 19.88
C CYS A 132 -12.35 21.88 21.17
N LEU A 133 -11.18 21.23 21.12
CA LEU A 133 -10.56 20.64 22.32
C LEU A 133 -10.34 21.65 23.46
N ASP A 134 -10.05 22.91 23.13
CA ASP A 134 -9.82 23.97 24.11
C ASP A 134 -11.11 24.54 24.74
N SER A 135 -12.29 24.10 24.30
CA SER A 135 -13.56 24.43 24.95
C SER A 135 -14.00 23.37 25.97
N PHE A 136 -13.27 22.27 26.10
CA PHE A 136 -13.61 21.21 27.04
C PHE A 136 -13.11 21.59 28.43
N ASP A 137 -13.85 21.21 29.47
CA ASP A 137 -13.31 21.27 30.82
C ASP A 137 -12.15 20.27 30.99
N GLU A 138 -11.37 20.40 32.07
CA GLU A 138 -10.20 19.53 32.29
C GLU A 138 -10.57 18.04 32.36
N THR A 139 -11.76 17.71 32.89
CA THR A 139 -12.20 16.32 33.05
C THR A 139 -12.64 15.71 31.72
N GLU A 140 -13.41 16.45 30.94
CA GLU A 140 -13.86 16.12 29.59
C GLU A 140 -12.66 15.98 28.65
N ARG A 141 -11.71 16.91 28.75
CA ARG A 141 -10.47 16.90 27.98
C ARG A 141 -9.66 15.64 28.24
N VAL A 142 -9.39 15.31 29.50
CA VAL A 142 -8.63 14.10 29.85
C VAL A 142 -9.38 12.83 29.42
N ALA A 143 -10.71 12.78 29.59
CA ALA A 143 -11.52 11.66 29.14
C ALA A 143 -11.43 11.47 27.61
N PHE A 144 -11.58 12.56 26.85
CA PHE A 144 -11.49 12.54 25.39
C PHE A 144 -10.08 12.19 24.89
N GLU A 145 -9.03 12.78 25.47
CA GLU A 145 -7.64 12.47 25.10
C GLU A 145 -7.31 10.99 25.32
N ASN A 146 -7.80 10.39 26.41
CA ASN A 146 -7.66 8.96 26.69
C ASN A 146 -8.42 8.08 25.70
N GLU A 147 -9.64 8.47 25.32
CA GLU A 147 -10.41 7.78 24.27
C GLU A 147 -9.68 7.85 22.92
N LEU A 148 -9.29 9.07 22.52
CA LEU A 148 -8.62 9.34 21.25
C LEU A 148 -7.29 8.57 21.13
N LYS A 149 -6.54 8.45 22.23
CA LYS A 149 -5.26 7.72 22.28
C LYS A 149 -5.37 6.27 21.81
N THR A 150 -6.49 5.61 22.05
CA THR A 150 -6.73 4.19 21.68
C THR A 150 -7.76 4.02 20.57
N GLN A 151 -8.17 5.12 19.95
CA GLN A 151 -9.21 5.13 18.92
C GLN A 151 -8.83 4.28 17.70
N SER A 152 -9.82 3.68 17.03
CA SER A 152 -9.55 2.77 15.92
C SER A 152 -8.74 3.42 14.78
N THR A 153 -7.81 2.64 14.20
CA THR A 153 -6.96 3.10 13.09
C THR A 153 -7.78 3.58 11.90
N SER A 154 -8.88 2.90 11.58
CA SER A 154 -9.75 3.26 10.46
C SER A 154 -10.43 4.62 10.67
N LEU A 155 -10.92 4.90 11.89
CA LEU A 155 -11.55 6.19 12.18
C LEU A 155 -10.54 7.34 12.17
N VAL A 156 -9.35 7.13 12.76
CA VAL A 156 -8.28 8.14 12.75
C VAL A 156 -7.78 8.40 11.33
N ALA A 157 -7.62 7.37 10.49
CA ALA A 157 -7.24 7.54 9.09
C ALA A 157 -8.29 8.35 8.28
N ARG A 158 -9.59 8.06 8.44
CA ARG A 158 -10.68 8.85 7.84
C ARG A 158 -10.66 10.30 8.31
N MET A 159 -10.45 10.52 9.61
CA MET A 159 -10.38 11.87 10.17
C MET A 159 -9.16 12.64 9.67
N ILE A 160 -7.99 12.01 9.48
CA ILE A 160 -6.82 12.66 8.86
C ILE A 160 -7.10 13.04 7.41
N ASP A 161 -7.75 12.15 6.64
CA ASP A 161 -8.13 12.44 5.25
C ASP A 161 -9.09 13.63 5.18
N LEU A 162 -10.09 13.65 6.07
CA LEU A 162 -11.01 14.78 6.23
C LEU A 162 -10.27 16.07 6.61
N ALA A 163 -9.33 16.00 7.56
CA ALA A 163 -8.57 17.16 8.02
C ALA A 163 -7.73 17.77 6.89
N ASP A 164 -7.16 16.95 6.01
CA ASP A 164 -6.44 17.44 4.83
C ASP A 164 -7.41 18.09 3.83
N SER A 165 -8.54 17.45 3.53
CA SER A 165 -9.57 18.02 2.64
C SER A 165 -10.16 19.34 3.16
N LEU A 166 -10.25 19.51 4.48
CA LEU A 166 -10.70 20.75 5.14
C LEU A 166 -9.52 21.66 5.54
N ASN A 167 -8.33 21.45 4.96
CA ASN A 167 -7.14 22.28 5.13
C ASN A 167 -6.74 22.56 6.59
N SER A 168 -6.99 21.60 7.48
CA SER A 168 -6.69 21.68 8.92
C SER A 168 -5.82 20.52 9.44
N PRO A 169 -4.82 20.02 8.70
CA PRO A 169 -4.04 18.85 9.12
C PRO A 169 -3.16 19.13 10.36
N ARG A 170 -2.72 20.38 10.57
CA ARG A 170 -1.75 20.71 11.63
C ARG A 170 -2.31 20.53 13.03
N VAL A 171 -3.50 21.06 13.28
CA VAL A 171 -4.16 20.93 14.59
C VAL A 171 -4.37 19.46 14.95
N VAL A 172 -4.78 18.65 13.98
CA VAL A 172 -4.94 17.20 14.15
C VAL A 172 -3.60 16.50 14.41
N GLN A 173 -2.56 16.85 13.66
CA GLN A 173 -1.21 16.33 13.85
C GLN A 173 -0.69 16.62 15.26
N ASP A 174 -0.79 17.88 15.70
CA ASP A 174 -0.30 18.34 17.00
C ASP A 174 -1.01 17.63 18.16
N VAL A 175 -2.34 17.48 18.09
CA VAL A 175 -3.12 16.78 19.11
C VAL A 175 -2.75 15.29 19.15
N LEU A 176 -2.70 14.59 18.01
CA LEU A 176 -2.34 13.18 17.98
C LEU A 176 -0.90 12.90 18.44
N GLN A 177 0.04 13.80 18.15
CA GLN A 177 1.41 13.72 18.64
C GLN A 177 1.48 13.95 20.15
N ARG A 178 0.77 14.97 20.66
CA ARG A 178 0.73 15.31 22.10
C ARG A 178 0.21 14.15 22.95
N ILE A 179 -0.87 13.50 22.53
CA ILE A 179 -1.47 12.38 23.28
C ILE A 179 -0.68 11.07 23.13
N GLY A 180 0.22 11.00 22.14
CA GLY A 180 0.94 9.77 21.79
C GLY A 180 -0.01 8.67 21.32
N TYR A 181 -0.73 8.91 20.22
CA TYR A 181 -1.69 7.97 19.65
C TYR A 181 -1.09 6.55 19.46
N LEU A 182 -1.83 5.52 19.89
CA LEU A 182 -1.34 4.13 19.97
C LEU A 182 -1.77 3.24 18.79
N TYR A 183 -2.29 3.82 17.71
CA TYR A 183 -2.71 3.07 16.51
C TYR A 183 -3.81 2.03 16.81
N GLY A 184 -4.72 2.38 17.72
CA GLY A 184 -5.83 1.56 18.15
C GLY A 184 -5.56 0.80 19.45
N LYS A 185 -6.41 -0.20 19.74
CA LYS A 185 -6.30 -1.05 20.94
C LYS A 185 -5.24 -2.16 20.82
N SER A 186 -4.37 -2.08 19.83
CA SER A 186 -3.28 -3.06 19.66
C SER A 186 -2.26 -2.92 20.77
N LYS A 187 -1.70 -4.05 21.23
CA LYS A 187 -0.59 -4.04 22.19
C LYS A 187 0.61 -3.31 21.55
N PRO A 188 1.16 -2.25 22.17
CA PRO A 188 2.30 -1.51 21.61
C PRO A 188 3.51 -2.39 21.26
N ALA A 189 3.70 -3.48 22.00
CA ALA A 189 4.73 -4.49 21.72
C ALA A 189 4.62 -5.14 20.32
N LEU A 190 3.41 -5.24 19.75
CA LEU A 190 3.20 -5.79 18.41
C LEU A 190 3.78 -4.90 17.31
N LEU A 191 3.73 -3.57 17.51
CA LEU A 191 4.21 -2.56 16.57
C LEU A 191 5.68 -2.16 16.83
N ALA A 192 6.30 -2.70 17.87
CA ALA A 192 7.66 -2.33 18.25
C ALA A 192 8.72 -2.88 17.28
N ARG A 193 8.48 -4.03 16.64
CA ARG A 193 9.43 -4.66 15.73
C ARG A 193 8.70 -5.44 14.65
N PHE A 194 9.38 -5.65 13.53
CA PHE A 194 8.87 -6.50 12.48
C PHE A 194 8.81 -7.96 12.96
N ASN A 195 7.66 -8.59 12.75
CA ASN A 195 7.37 -9.96 13.19
C ASN A 195 6.19 -10.55 12.39
N GLY A 196 5.97 -11.85 12.50
CA GLY A 196 4.89 -12.55 11.78
C GLY A 196 3.47 -12.04 12.08
N ALA A 197 3.23 -11.46 13.26
CA ALA A 197 1.91 -10.89 13.57
C ALA A 197 1.63 -9.63 12.71
N LEU A 198 2.64 -8.86 12.31
CA LEU A 198 2.46 -7.75 11.36
C LEU A 198 2.02 -8.25 9.98
N LEU A 199 2.60 -9.37 9.50
CA LEU A 199 2.22 -9.97 8.22
C LEU A 199 0.78 -10.51 8.22
N SER A 200 0.30 -10.98 9.37
CA SER A 200 -1.07 -11.49 9.51
C SER A 200 -2.15 -10.39 9.53
N MET A 201 -1.77 -9.11 9.56
CA MET A 201 -2.73 -8.02 9.54
C MET A 201 -3.41 -7.90 8.16
N LYS A 202 -4.67 -7.47 8.16
CA LYS A 202 -5.37 -7.10 6.92
C LYS A 202 -4.62 -5.96 6.23
N GLU A 203 -4.48 -6.05 4.91
CA GLU A 203 -3.78 -5.05 4.09
C GLU A 203 -4.30 -3.62 4.35
N ASP A 204 -5.63 -3.43 4.40
CA ASP A 204 -6.25 -2.13 4.66
C ASP A 204 -5.79 -1.53 6.01
N ARG A 205 -5.60 -2.38 7.04
CA ARG A 205 -5.08 -1.94 8.33
C ARG A 205 -3.61 -1.55 8.24
N ILE A 206 -2.79 -2.33 7.51
CA ILE A 206 -1.37 -1.99 7.27
C ILE A 206 -1.28 -0.61 6.60
N ARG A 207 -2.07 -0.39 5.54
CA ARG A 207 -2.14 0.86 4.79
C ARG A 207 -2.58 2.05 5.65
N GLN A 208 -3.61 1.88 6.49
CA GLN A 208 -4.04 2.92 7.44
C GLN A 208 -2.94 3.28 8.45
N ILE A 209 -2.21 2.30 8.99
CA ILE A 209 -1.09 2.58 9.91
C ILE A 209 0.04 3.30 9.17
N ILE A 210 0.36 2.93 7.92
CA ILE A 210 1.34 3.67 7.10
C ILE A 210 0.89 5.12 6.94
N PHE A 211 -0.36 5.34 6.55
CA PHE A 211 -0.91 6.67 6.34
C PHE A 211 -0.85 7.54 7.60
N ILE A 212 -1.28 7.01 8.75
CA ILE A 212 -1.23 7.73 10.04
C ILE A 212 0.22 7.96 10.48
N SER A 213 1.09 6.94 10.43
CA SER A 213 2.48 7.08 10.89
C SER A 213 3.27 8.08 10.05
N ALA A 214 3.05 8.08 8.73
CA ALA A 214 3.65 9.06 7.82
C ALA A 214 3.13 10.48 8.13
N PHE A 215 1.84 10.62 8.44
CA PHE A 215 1.24 11.88 8.88
C PHE A 215 1.82 12.36 10.22
N LEU A 216 2.06 11.47 11.18
CA LEU A 216 2.65 11.81 12.49
C LEU A 216 4.17 11.97 12.46
N ASN A 217 4.83 11.75 11.32
CA ASN A 217 6.29 11.66 11.16
C ASN A 217 6.94 10.58 12.05
N ASP A 218 6.22 9.49 12.34
CA ASP A 218 6.76 8.32 13.04
C ASP A 218 7.58 7.46 12.07
N SER A 219 8.83 7.87 11.83
CA SER A 219 9.71 7.27 10.83
C SER A 219 9.99 5.78 11.08
N ARG A 220 9.98 5.34 12.35
CA ARG A 220 10.18 3.94 12.72
C ARG A 220 8.98 3.11 12.31
N LEU A 221 7.77 3.53 12.69
CA LEU A 221 6.58 2.76 12.37
C LEU A 221 6.28 2.80 10.87
N THR A 222 6.47 3.94 10.21
CA THR A 222 6.36 4.02 8.74
C THR A 222 7.29 3.01 8.08
N ARG A 223 8.56 2.93 8.50
CA ARG A 223 9.50 1.92 8.00
C ARG A 223 9.00 0.49 8.21
N LEU A 224 8.59 0.13 9.43
CA LEU A 224 8.13 -1.22 9.75
C LEU A 224 6.90 -1.63 8.91
N MET A 225 5.92 -0.73 8.78
CA MET A 225 4.68 -1.05 8.10
C MET A 225 4.82 -1.03 6.57
N THR A 226 5.64 -0.13 6.02
CA THR A 226 5.97 -0.16 4.59
C THR A 226 6.78 -1.41 4.23
N HIS A 227 7.67 -1.87 5.12
CA HIS A 227 8.33 -3.16 4.99
C HIS A 227 7.33 -4.33 5.02
N ALA A 228 6.38 -4.32 5.96
CA ALA A 228 5.34 -5.35 6.02
C ALA A 228 4.49 -5.40 4.73
N LEU A 229 4.03 -4.25 4.24
CA LEU A 229 3.26 -4.18 2.98
C LEU A 229 4.07 -4.68 1.78
N LEU A 230 5.35 -4.32 1.71
CA LEU A 230 6.27 -4.81 0.68
C LEU A 230 6.34 -6.35 0.68
N VAL A 231 6.46 -6.96 1.86
CA VAL A 231 6.61 -8.41 2.03
C VAL A 231 5.31 -9.16 1.70
N VAL A 232 4.19 -8.77 2.31
CA VAL A 232 2.87 -9.40 2.08
C VAL A 232 2.41 -9.22 0.63
N GLY A 233 2.74 -8.09 0.02
CA GLY A 233 2.11 -7.69 -1.23
C GLY A 233 0.86 -6.85 -1.00
N SER A 234 0.32 -6.31 -2.08
CA SER A 234 -0.94 -5.58 -2.08
C SER A 234 -1.80 -6.04 -3.25
N LYS A 235 -3.10 -6.14 -3.01
CA LYS A 235 -4.08 -6.48 -4.04
C LYS A 235 -4.19 -5.42 -5.14
N PHE A 236 -3.74 -4.20 -4.87
CA PHE A 236 -3.75 -3.09 -5.83
C PHE A 236 -2.55 -3.13 -6.79
N TRP A 237 -1.69 -4.16 -6.71
CA TRP A 237 -0.49 -4.29 -7.55
C TRP A 237 -0.60 -5.37 -8.62
N THR A 238 -1.75 -6.03 -8.76
CA THR A 238 -1.92 -7.21 -9.63
C THR A 238 -1.68 -6.89 -11.11
N ASN A 239 -2.05 -5.70 -11.56
CA ASN A 239 -1.84 -5.23 -12.94
C ASN A 239 -0.73 -4.16 -13.03
N GLY A 240 0.10 -4.04 -11.99
CA GLY A 240 1.00 -2.91 -11.80
C GLY A 240 0.34 -1.80 -10.99
N LEU A 241 0.86 -0.57 -11.14
CA LEU A 241 0.29 0.61 -10.50
C LEU A 241 -0.78 1.19 -11.43
N ASP A 242 -2.03 0.77 -11.24
CA ASP A 242 -3.16 1.38 -11.91
C ASP A 242 -3.32 2.84 -11.45
N ALA A 243 -3.86 3.69 -12.33
CA ALA A 243 -4.11 5.09 -12.02
C ALA A 243 -5.05 5.20 -10.81
N ARG A 244 -4.77 6.17 -9.92
CA ARG A 244 -5.58 6.45 -8.73
C ARG A 244 -7.06 6.56 -9.11
N GLU A 245 -7.88 5.65 -8.59
CA GLU A 245 -9.33 5.83 -8.59
C GLU A 245 -9.65 7.12 -7.84
N GLU A 246 -10.21 8.09 -8.55
CA GLU A 246 -10.47 9.45 -8.05
C GLU A 246 -11.42 9.46 -6.84
N GLU A 247 -12.22 8.39 -6.70
CA GLU A 247 -13.23 8.19 -5.67
C GLU A 247 -12.80 7.27 -4.51
N SER A 248 -11.50 7.25 -4.18
CA SER A 248 -10.96 6.36 -3.16
C SER A 248 -10.31 7.07 -1.97
N LEU A 249 -10.45 6.47 -0.79
CA LEU A 249 -9.77 6.92 0.44
C LEU A 249 -8.25 6.88 0.24
N ARG A 250 -7.54 7.92 0.67
CA ARG A 250 -6.13 8.15 0.32
C ARG A 250 -5.13 7.09 0.78
N TRP A 251 -5.46 6.21 1.72
CA TRP A 251 -4.54 5.10 2.07
C TRP A 251 -4.69 3.88 1.15
N ARG A 252 -5.73 3.82 0.30
CA ARG A 252 -5.82 2.78 -0.73
C ARG A 252 -4.71 2.92 -1.77
N TYR A 253 -4.36 4.16 -2.11
CA TYR A 253 -3.16 4.49 -2.89
C TYR A 253 -2.31 5.49 -2.11
N LEU A 254 -1.24 5.03 -1.47
CA LEU A 254 -0.49 5.81 -0.50
C LEU A 254 0.12 7.09 -1.12
N PRO A 255 -0.04 8.26 -0.48
CA PRO A 255 0.35 9.55 -1.07
C PRO A 255 1.87 9.78 -1.05
N ASN A 256 2.30 10.87 -1.70
CA ASN A 256 3.67 11.40 -1.65
C ASN A 256 4.75 10.45 -2.22
N GLY A 257 4.43 9.64 -3.22
CA GLY A 257 5.37 8.71 -3.83
C GLY A 257 5.60 7.42 -3.03
N LEU A 258 4.89 7.24 -1.91
CA LEU A 258 5.07 6.06 -1.05
C LEU A 258 4.60 4.79 -1.75
N GLU A 259 3.47 4.81 -2.44
CA GLU A 259 2.95 3.63 -3.15
C GLU A 259 3.95 3.14 -4.21
N GLU A 260 4.44 4.08 -5.03
CA GLU A 260 5.36 3.85 -6.11
C GLU A 260 6.69 3.28 -5.60
N GLU A 261 7.23 3.85 -4.53
CA GLU A 261 8.50 3.39 -3.95
C GLU A 261 8.35 2.02 -3.29
N ILE A 262 7.26 1.73 -2.54
CA ILE A 262 7.04 0.40 -1.95
C ILE A 262 6.94 -0.65 -3.05
N TYR A 263 6.17 -0.37 -4.09
CA TYR A 263 6.03 -1.26 -5.25
C TYR A 263 7.37 -1.46 -5.97
N CYS A 264 8.13 -0.39 -6.20
CA CYS A 264 9.45 -0.44 -6.82
C CYS A 264 10.42 -1.34 -6.03
N ARG A 265 10.52 -1.14 -4.71
CA ARG A 265 11.35 -1.96 -3.82
C ARG A 265 10.95 -3.42 -3.84
N ARG A 266 9.64 -3.70 -3.80
CA ARG A 266 9.10 -5.05 -3.93
C ARG A 266 9.54 -5.70 -5.24
N GLN A 267 9.44 -4.98 -6.35
CA GLN A 267 9.83 -5.49 -7.65
C GLN A 267 11.32 -5.84 -7.69
N TYR A 268 12.19 -5.06 -7.05
CA TYR A 268 13.62 -5.39 -6.93
C TYR A 268 13.86 -6.68 -6.14
N VAL A 269 13.11 -6.92 -5.06
CA VAL A 269 13.20 -8.18 -4.29
C VAL A 269 12.74 -9.37 -5.14
N LEU A 270 11.58 -9.25 -5.80
CA LEU A 270 11.06 -10.30 -6.67
C LEU A 270 12.01 -10.58 -7.84
N ASN A 271 12.53 -9.53 -8.50
CA ASN A 271 13.52 -9.65 -9.56
C ASN A 271 14.80 -10.34 -9.08
N THR A 272 15.21 -10.12 -7.82
CA THR A 272 16.38 -10.79 -7.23
C THR A 272 16.14 -12.29 -7.04
N ILE A 273 14.94 -12.69 -6.60
CA ILE A 273 14.54 -14.10 -6.49
C ILE A 273 14.48 -14.73 -7.89
N THR A 274 13.90 -14.04 -8.86
CA THR A 274 13.85 -14.50 -10.26
C THR A 274 15.26 -14.63 -10.86
N ASP A 275 16.16 -13.67 -10.61
CA ASP A 275 17.55 -13.71 -11.06
C ASP A 275 18.31 -14.91 -10.48
N LEU A 276 18.08 -15.25 -9.22
CA LEU A 276 18.64 -16.46 -8.59
C LEU A 276 18.17 -17.74 -9.31
N GLN A 277 16.87 -17.87 -9.58
CA GLN A 277 16.34 -19.03 -10.31
C GLN A 277 16.87 -19.08 -11.75
N ALA A 278 16.92 -17.93 -12.42
CA ALA A 278 17.44 -17.79 -13.77
C ALA A 278 18.93 -18.12 -13.84
N HIS A 279 19.73 -17.75 -12.82
CA HIS A 279 21.13 -18.15 -12.73
C HIS A 279 21.27 -19.67 -12.74
N PHE A 280 20.53 -20.39 -11.90
CA PHE A 280 20.59 -21.85 -11.88
C PHE A 280 20.12 -22.46 -13.20
N LEU A 281 19.01 -21.98 -13.77
CA LEU A 281 18.55 -22.44 -15.09
C LEU A 281 19.61 -22.22 -16.17
N ARG A 282 20.29 -21.07 -16.15
CA ARG A 282 21.38 -20.71 -17.09
C ARG A 282 22.68 -21.45 -16.85
N VAL A 283 22.97 -22.00 -15.66
CA VAL A 283 24.14 -22.88 -15.44
C VAL A 283 23.81 -24.38 -15.61
N TYR A 284 22.53 -24.76 -15.73
CA TYR A 284 22.08 -26.13 -16.02
C TYR A 284 21.47 -26.39 -17.40
N GLY A 285 21.02 -25.37 -18.15
CA GLY A 285 20.91 -25.44 -19.63
C GLY A 285 19.62 -24.86 -20.17
N GLY A 286 18.76 -24.39 -19.27
CA GLY A 286 17.40 -23.99 -19.60
C GLY A 286 17.25 -22.55 -20.06
N LEU A 287 18.32 -21.73 -20.01
CA LEU A 287 18.31 -20.35 -20.47
C LEU A 287 19.58 -20.03 -21.24
N GLU A 288 19.44 -19.20 -22.28
CA GLU A 288 20.57 -18.69 -23.05
C GLU A 288 21.42 -17.72 -22.22
N GLU A 289 22.71 -17.64 -22.59
CA GLU A 289 23.65 -16.72 -21.99
C GLU A 289 23.50 -15.34 -22.64
N THR A 290 23.04 -14.36 -21.85
CA THR A 290 22.64 -13.05 -22.34
C THR A 290 23.78 -12.24 -22.96
N ASP A 291 25.03 -12.55 -22.60
CA ASP A 291 26.21 -11.84 -23.10
C ASP A 291 26.69 -12.37 -24.47
N THR A 292 26.40 -13.63 -24.81
CA THR A 292 26.78 -14.25 -26.09
C THR A 292 25.65 -14.18 -27.14
N ALA A 293 24.39 -14.06 -26.71
CA ALA A 293 23.24 -13.92 -27.60
C ALA A 293 23.32 -12.71 -28.54
N ARG A 294 23.89 -11.57 -28.09
CA ARG A 294 24.08 -10.39 -28.95
C ARG A 294 25.12 -10.58 -30.05
N SER A 295 26.08 -11.49 -29.87
CA SER A 295 27.12 -11.74 -30.87
C SER A 295 26.76 -12.89 -31.83
N ALA A 296 25.86 -13.79 -31.43
CA ALA A 296 25.44 -14.94 -32.24
C ALA A 296 24.23 -14.67 -33.14
N ALA A 297 23.36 -13.71 -32.78
CA ALA A 297 22.13 -13.40 -33.52
C ALA A 297 22.36 -12.78 -34.92
N ASN A 298 23.55 -12.24 -35.20
CA ASN A 298 23.82 -11.58 -36.48
C ASN A 298 24.10 -12.53 -37.66
N ASN A 299 24.22 -13.86 -37.46
CA ASN A 299 24.77 -14.73 -38.50
C ASN A 299 24.13 -16.11 -38.69
N ARG A 300 22.88 -16.38 -38.23
CA ARG A 300 22.29 -17.72 -38.43
C ARG A 300 20.80 -17.73 -38.80
N THR A 301 20.49 -18.51 -39.83
CA THR A 301 19.16 -18.83 -40.35
C THR A 301 18.35 -19.70 -39.37
N LEU A 302 17.05 -19.43 -39.26
CA LEU A 302 16.11 -19.93 -38.25
C LEU A 302 15.97 -21.47 -38.11
N GLY A 303 16.43 -22.28 -39.08
CA GLY A 303 16.21 -23.73 -39.09
C GLY A 303 17.24 -24.59 -38.33
N ALA A 304 18.45 -24.08 -38.08
CA ALA A 304 19.54 -24.84 -37.44
C ALA A 304 19.65 -24.61 -35.92
N ALA A 305 18.76 -23.80 -35.35
CA ALA A 305 18.89 -23.23 -34.01
C ALA A 305 18.38 -24.12 -32.87
N PHE A 306 17.80 -25.30 -33.12
CA PHE A 306 17.22 -26.14 -32.04
C PHE A 306 18.05 -27.37 -31.66
N THR A 307 18.85 -27.93 -32.58
CA THR A 307 19.65 -29.15 -32.30
C THR A 307 21.16 -28.89 -32.25
N ALA A 308 21.69 -28.00 -33.08
CA ALA A 308 23.13 -27.67 -33.10
C ALA A 308 23.53 -26.64 -32.02
N SER A 309 22.61 -25.74 -31.63
CA SER A 309 22.83 -24.75 -30.57
C SER A 309 22.92 -25.40 -29.19
N ALA A 310 22.04 -26.35 -28.87
CA ALA A 310 22.04 -27.08 -27.61
C ALA A 310 23.34 -27.88 -27.45
N HIS A 311 23.78 -28.55 -28.51
CA HIS A 311 25.02 -29.34 -28.49
C HIS A 311 26.29 -28.46 -28.40
N ALA A 312 26.32 -27.30 -29.06
CA ALA A 312 27.42 -26.34 -28.97
C ALA A 312 27.43 -25.54 -27.65
N LEU A 313 26.26 -25.23 -27.08
CA LEU A 313 26.12 -24.66 -25.73
C LEU A 313 26.50 -25.68 -24.65
N LEU A 314 26.15 -26.96 -24.83
CA LEU A 314 26.58 -28.05 -23.93
C LEU A 314 28.10 -28.29 -24.01
N GLN A 315 28.74 -28.14 -25.17
CA GLN A 315 30.18 -28.34 -25.34
C GLN A 315 31.05 -27.17 -24.82
N SER A 316 30.53 -25.94 -24.83
CA SER A 316 31.27 -24.76 -24.32
C SER A 316 31.09 -24.55 -22.82
N ARG A 317 30.18 -25.30 -22.19
CA ARG A 317 29.79 -25.08 -20.81
C ARG A 317 30.45 -26.04 -19.84
N ARG A 318 30.88 -25.50 -18.71
CA ARG A 318 31.37 -26.29 -17.58
C ARG A 318 30.21 -27.03 -16.90
N PHE A 319 30.27 -28.36 -16.90
CA PHE A 319 29.33 -29.20 -16.15
C PHE A 319 29.33 -28.84 -14.65
N GLN A 320 28.14 -28.84 -14.05
CA GLN A 320 27.92 -28.54 -12.64
C GLN A 320 27.98 -29.80 -11.76
N CYS A 321 27.86 -30.98 -12.38
CA CYS A 321 28.06 -32.27 -11.75
C CYS A 321 29.38 -32.34 -10.95
N ARG A 322 29.27 -32.78 -9.70
CA ARG A 322 30.39 -32.98 -8.77
C ARG A 322 30.85 -34.44 -8.67
N GLY A 323 30.11 -35.38 -9.28
CA GLY A 323 30.43 -36.80 -9.25
C GLY A 323 31.73 -37.15 -9.99
N GLY A 324 32.15 -36.31 -10.95
CA GLY A 324 33.42 -36.50 -11.68
C GLY A 324 33.44 -37.71 -12.62
N PHE A 325 32.28 -38.34 -12.84
CA PHE A 325 32.11 -39.49 -13.73
C PHE A 325 31.78 -39.06 -15.17
N ASN A 326 31.90 -40.00 -16.11
CA ASN A 326 31.62 -39.78 -17.54
C ASN A 326 30.15 -39.46 -17.86
N ASN A 327 29.23 -39.57 -16.89
CA ASN A 327 27.83 -39.21 -17.00
C ASN A 327 27.48 -37.82 -16.44
N ALA A 328 28.46 -36.94 -16.29
CA ALA A 328 28.25 -35.55 -15.85
C ALA A 328 27.17 -34.79 -16.66
N SER A 329 27.12 -34.99 -17.97
CA SER A 329 26.10 -34.39 -18.85
C SER A 329 24.69 -34.90 -18.56
N GLN A 330 24.55 -36.19 -18.27
CA GLN A 330 23.27 -36.81 -17.90
C GLN A 330 22.79 -36.30 -16.53
N CYS A 331 23.73 -36.15 -15.58
CA CYS A 331 23.43 -35.58 -14.27
C CYS A 331 22.91 -34.14 -14.40
N ASP A 332 23.59 -33.27 -15.15
CA ASP A 332 23.16 -31.88 -15.34
C ASP A 332 21.79 -31.79 -16.04
N LEU A 333 21.55 -32.60 -17.08
CA LEU A 333 20.26 -32.64 -17.78
C LEU A 333 19.13 -33.12 -16.86
N PHE A 334 19.40 -34.13 -16.03
CA PHE A 334 18.46 -34.60 -15.01
C PHE A 334 18.12 -33.47 -14.02
N GLN A 335 19.13 -32.76 -13.49
CA GLN A 335 18.93 -31.64 -12.59
C GLN A 335 18.12 -30.51 -13.24
N LEU A 336 18.39 -30.19 -14.50
CA LEU A 336 17.62 -29.20 -15.25
C LEU A 336 16.14 -29.59 -15.33
N GLY A 337 15.84 -30.84 -15.67
CA GLY A 337 14.46 -31.36 -15.72
C GLY A 337 13.76 -31.24 -14.37
N GLN A 338 14.44 -31.61 -13.28
CA GLN A 338 13.89 -31.46 -11.94
C GLN A 338 13.67 -30.00 -11.54
N MET A 339 14.58 -29.10 -11.92
CA MET A 339 14.42 -27.65 -11.68
C MET A 339 13.22 -27.07 -12.41
N ILE A 340 13.07 -27.35 -13.71
CA ILE A 340 11.94 -26.86 -14.50
C ILE A 340 10.63 -27.37 -13.89
N ARG A 341 10.53 -28.68 -13.62
CA ARG A 341 9.36 -29.30 -12.99
C ARG A 341 9.06 -28.68 -11.62
N PHE A 342 10.07 -28.50 -10.77
CA PHE A 342 9.88 -27.96 -9.43
C PHE A 342 9.44 -26.50 -9.48
N PHE A 343 10.15 -25.63 -10.21
CA PHE A 343 9.84 -24.20 -10.23
C PHE A 343 8.50 -23.87 -10.90
N SER A 344 8.10 -24.63 -11.92
CA SER A 344 6.81 -24.41 -12.61
C SER A 344 5.63 -25.02 -11.87
N MET A 345 5.74 -26.30 -11.46
CA MET A 345 4.58 -27.03 -10.94
C MET A 345 4.44 -26.93 -9.43
N ARG A 346 5.55 -27.00 -8.69
CA ARG A 346 5.54 -27.07 -7.23
C ARG A 346 5.70 -25.70 -6.59
N ALA A 347 6.73 -24.95 -6.99
CA ALA A 347 6.95 -23.62 -6.45
C ALA A 347 6.08 -22.55 -7.11
N ARG A 348 5.61 -22.77 -8.34
CA ARG A 348 4.79 -21.83 -9.14
C ARG A 348 5.42 -20.44 -9.25
N THR A 349 6.74 -20.41 -9.44
CA THR A 349 7.56 -19.18 -9.50
C THR A 349 8.06 -18.87 -10.90
N ILE A 350 7.96 -19.83 -11.82
CA ILE A 350 8.20 -19.63 -13.25
C ILE A 350 7.00 -20.15 -14.04
N PHE A 351 6.74 -19.53 -15.18
CA PHE A 351 5.76 -19.99 -16.14
C PHE A 351 6.47 -20.68 -17.32
N LEU A 352 5.94 -21.81 -17.77
CA LEU A 352 6.38 -22.48 -18.99
C LEU A 352 5.32 -22.29 -20.07
N GLY A 353 5.57 -21.36 -20.98
CA GLY A 353 4.65 -21.04 -22.07
C GLY A 353 4.85 -21.96 -23.28
N SER A 354 3.75 -22.37 -23.91
CA SER A 354 3.77 -22.96 -25.25
C SER A 354 3.63 -21.86 -26.29
N THR A 355 4.46 -21.90 -27.33
CA THR A 355 4.34 -20.98 -28.49
C THR A 355 3.23 -21.40 -29.45
N LEU A 356 2.54 -22.51 -29.18
CA LEU A 356 1.43 -23.01 -30.00
C LEU A 356 0.08 -22.45 -29.56
N ILE A 357 0.03 -21.77 -28.40
CA ILE A 357 -1.18 -21.11 -27.91
C ILE A 357 -1.15 -19.70 -28.48
N ASP A 358 -2.12 -19.39 -29.34
CA ASP A 358 -2.36 -18.04 -29.82
C ASP A 358 -2.90 -17.21 -28.63
N PRO A 359 -2.18 -16.17 -28.17
CA PRO A 359 -2.63 -15.33 -27.08
C PRO A 359 -3.95 -14.60 -27.38
N ASP A 360 -4.36 -14.52 -28.65
CA ASP A 360 -5.59 -13.86 -29.10
C ASP A 360 -6.78 -14.83 -29.31
N PHE A 361 -6.61 -16.13 -29.01
CA PHE A 361 -7.68 -17.12 -29.16
C PHE A 361 -8.60 -17.13 -27.92
N ASP A 362 -9.47 -16.13 -27.82
CA ASP A 362 -10.58 -16.12 -26.85
C ASP A 362 -11.71 -17.03 -27.35
N SER A 363 -11.81 -18.23 -26.79
CA SER A 363 -12.97 -19.11 -26.94
C SER A 363 -13.99 -18.90 -25.82
N ALA A 364 -14.27 -17.64 -25.46
CA ALA A 364 -15.41 -17.30 -24.63
C ALA A 364 -16.51 -16.74 -25.55
N PRO A 365 -17.72 -17.32 -25.58
CA PRO A 365 -18.84 -16.63 -26.19
C PRO A 365 -19.07 -15.33 -25.40
N ASN A 366 -19.18 -14.22 -26.11
CA ASN A 366 -19.65 -12.95 -25.55
C ASN A 366 -21.03 -13.17 -24.93
N ASP A 367 -21.08 -13.41 -23.62
CA ASP A 367 -22.28 -13.17 -22.83
C ASP A 367 -22.30 -11.67 -22.51
N ASP A 368 -22.59 -10.88 -23.55
CA ASP A 368 -23.14 -9.54 -23.42
C ASP A 368 -24.56 -9.68 -22.87
N ASP A 369 -24.68 -9.74 -21.54
CA ASP A 369 -25.73 -9.12 -20.72
C ASP A 369 -25.59 -9.69 -19.31
N HIS A 370 -25.34 -8.83 -18.31
CA HIS A 370 -25.85 -8.88 -16.92
C HIS A 370 -24.97 -8.04 -15.97
N THR A 371 -25.47 -6.81 -15.73
CA THR A 371 -25.48 -6.07 -14.46
C THR A 371 -24.21 -6.00 -13.60
N ALA A 372 -23.71 -4.77 -13.48
CA ALA A 372 -22.72 -4.35 -12.49
C ALA A 372 -23.11 -4.74 -11.06
N GLY A 373 -22.20 -5.47 -10.38
CA GLY A 373 -22.21 -5.63 -8.94
C GLY A 373 -22.26 -7.08 -8.48
N GLU A 374 -21.11 -7.77 -8.52
CA GLU A 374 -20.68 -8.71 -7.47
C GLU A 374 -19.28 -9.23 -7.78
N TYR A 375 -18.30 -8.88 -6.95
CA TYR A 375 -16.95 -9.44 -6.99
C TYR A 375 -17.00 -10.92 -6.58
N ARG A 376 -17.32 -11.82 -7.51
CA ARG A 376 -17.14 -13.27 -7.32
C ARG A 376 -15.72 -13.67 -7.76
N ASN A 377 -14.93 -13.91 -6.73
CA ASN A 377 -13.53 -14.33 -6.74
C ASN A 377 -13.40 -15.82 -7.06
N ASP A 378 -13.68 -16.23 -8.29
CA ASP A 378 -13.47 -17.60 -8.79
C ASP A 378 -12.29 -17.69 -9.78
N GLN A 379 -11.25 -16.89 -9.56
CA GLN A 379 -9.96 -17.09 -10.22
C GLN A 379 -9.13 -18.10 -9.42
N ALA A 380 -8.58 -19.11 -10.11
CA ALA A 380 -7.65 -20.08 -9.53
C ALA A 380 -6.58 -19.36 -8.68
N PRO A 381 -6.19 -19.89 -7.51
CA PRO A 381 -5.27 -19.19 -6.62
C PRO A 381 -4.00 -18.84 -7.38
N GLY A 382 -3.83 -17.53 -7.61
CA GLY A 382 -2.68 -16.96 -8.30
C GLY A 382 -1.37 -17.33 -7.59
N PRO A 383 -0.22 -17.07 -8.22
CA PRO A 383 1.07 -17.26 -7.58
C PRO A 383 1.11 -16.55 -6.22
N PRO A 384 1.77 -17.14 -5.20
CA PRO A 384 1.81 -16.56 -3.87
C PRO A 384 2.33 -15.12 -3.95
N SER A 385 1.52 -14.15 -3.51
CA SER A 385 1.92 -12.74 -3.46
C SER A 385 2.87 -12.47 -2.30
N ASP A 386 2.83 -13.25 -1.23
CA ASP A 386 3.74 -13.06 -0.10
C ASP A 386 5.17 -13.54 -0.43
N ILE A 387 6.15 -12.65 -0.31
CA ILE A 387 7.56 -12.94 -0.56
C ILE A 387 8.07 -14.06 0.39
N THR A 388 7.60 -14.10 1.63
CA THR A 388 7.99 -15.16 2.58
C THR A 388 7.47 -16.52 2.13
N ALA A 389 6.24 -16.58 1.60
CA ALA A 389 5.67 -17.80 1.05
C ALA A 389 6.41 -18.25 -0.22
N ILE A 390 6.81 -17.32 -1.08
CA ILE A 390 7.66 -17.60 -2.25
C ILE A 390 8.98 -18.24 -1.82
N ILE A 391 9.71 -17.61 -0.89
CA ILE A 391 11.00 -18.12 -0.41
C ILE A 391 10.83 -19.49 0.26
N ALA A 392 9.82 -19.64 1.12
CA ALA A 392 9.53 -20.90 1.79
C ALA A 392 9.23 -22.02 0.77
N SER A 393 8.50 -21.70 -0.30
CA SER A 393 8.20 -22.63 -1.38
C SER A 393 9.46 -23.07 -2.14
N ILE A 394 10.36 -22.13 -2.49
CA ILE A 394 11.64 -22.44 -3.14
C ILE A 394 12.54 -23.27 -2.22
N LYS A 395 12.54 -23.01 -0.90
CA LYS A 395 13.33 -23.78 0.09
C LYS A 395 12.94 -25.26 0.19
N GLN A 396 11.74 -25.64 -0.27
CA GLN A 396 11.30 -27.04 -0.33
C GLN A 396 11.98 -27.85 -1.44
N TYR A 397 12.90 -27.26 -2.22
CA TYR A 397 13.60 -27.93 -3.32
C TYR A 397 14.31 -29.22 -2.84
N PRO A 398 13.91 -30.43 -3.29
CA PRO A 398 14.49 -31.69 -2.83
C PRO A 398 15.96 -31.88 -3.27
N ASP A 399 16.69 -32.74 -2.55
CA ASP A 399 18.00 -33.24 -2.98
C ASP A 399 17.83 -34.32 -4.06
N TYR A 400 17.50 -33.91 -5.27
CA TYR A 400 17.44 -34.83 -6.40
C TYR A 400 18.82 -35.38 -6.74
N ALA A 401 18.92 -36.70 -6.92
CA ALA A 401 20.09 -37.38 -7.45
C ALA A 401 19.63 -38.36 -8.55
N ILE A 402 20.43 -38.50 -9.60
CA ILE A 402 20.14 -39.44 -10.69
C ILE A 402 20.41 -40.89 -10.25
N ASP A 403 21.43 -41.08 -9.43
CA ASP A 403 21.83 -42.34 -8.80
C ASP A 403 22.62 -42.05 -7.51
N GLU A 404 23.08 -43.09 -6.80
CA GLU A 404 23.84 -42.96 -5.55
C GLU A 404 25.18 -42.23 -5.72
N ALA A 405 25.83 -42.39 -6.88
CA ALA A 405 27.12 -41.77 -7.20
C ALA A 405 27.03 -40.24 -7.40
N HIS A 406 25.81 -39.72 -7.57
CA HIS A 406 25.53 -38.30 -7.76
C HIS A 406 24.95 -37.60 -6.52
N THR A 407 25.03 -38.24 -5.35
CA THR A 407 24.70 -37.63 -4.06
C THR A 407 25.58 -36.40 -3.85
N GLY A 408 25.03 -35.19 -4.04
CA GLY A 408 25.88 -33.97 -4.02
C GLY A 408 25.65 -33.01 -5.17
N CYS A 409 25.24 -33.52 -6.33
CA CYS A 409 25.26 -32.77 -7.59
C CYS A 409 24.07 -31.82 -7.80
N GLY A 410 23.06 -31.88 -6.93
CA GLY A 410 21.84 -31.08 -7.02
C GLY A 410 21.99 -29.63 -6.58
N VAL A 411 21.09 -28.78 -7.07
CA VAL A 411 21.11 -27.33 -6.82
C VAL A 411 20.76 -26.91 -5.39
N ARG A 412 20.12 -27.78 -4.61
CA ARG A 412 19.66 -27.47 -3.25
C ARG A 412 20.76 -26.86 -2.39
N ARG A 413 21.94 -27.49 -2.33
CA ARG A 413 23.07 -27.01 -1.52
C ARG A 413 23.59 -25.62 -1.93
N ARG A 414 23.35 -25.20 -3.17
CA ARG A 414 23.80 -23.92 -3.70
C ARG A 414 22.73 -22.84 -3.63
N ILE A 415 21.46 -23.21 -3.78
CA ILE A 415 20.34 -22.27 -3.70
C ILE A 415 19.99 -21.93 -2.25
N MET A 416 20.18 -22.83 -1.28
CA MET A 416 19.85 -22.55 0.13
C MET A 416 20.63 -21.35 0.70
N PRO A 417 21.96 -21.26 0.60
CA PRO A 417 22.68 -20.11 1.18
C PRO A 417 22.32 -18.80 0.48
N ALA A 418 22.04 -18.82 -0.82
CA ALA A 418 21.57 -17.64 -1.54
C ALA A 418 20.20 -17.16 -1.03
N LEU A 419 19.27 -18.08 -0.78
CA LEU A 419 17.96 -17.77 -0.20
C LEU A 419 18.07 -17.28 1.24
N GLU A 420 18.95 -17.86 2.06
CA GLU A 420 19.24 -17.38 3.42
C GLU A 420 19.79 -15.95 3.42
N CYS A 421 20.65 -15.60 2.46
CA CYS A 421 21.14 -14.23 2.27
C CYS A 421 19.98 -13.25 2.02
N ILE A 422 19.07 -13.60 1.11
CA ILE A 422 17.90 -12.78 0.76
C ILE A 422 16.95 -12.65 1.95
N GLU A 423 16.61 -13.79 2.58
CA GLU A 423 15.68 -13.87 3.70
C GLU A 423 16.15 -13.06 4.90
N LYS A 424 17.46 -13.01 5.17
CA LYS A 424 18.03 -12.19 6.24
C LYS A 424 17.57 -10.73 6.19
N PHE A 425 17.42 -10.15 5.00
CA PHE A 425 16.98 -8.76 4.85
C PHE A 425 15.45 -8.60 4.88
N ILE A 426 14.73 -9.67 4.55
CA ILE A 426 13.25 -9.72 4.53
C ILE A 426 12.69 -10.00 5.93
N TRP A 427 13.41 -10.74 6.76
CA TRP A 427 12.97 -11.17 8.10
C TRP A 427 13.67 -10.42 9.25
N ASP A 428 14.38 -9.34 8.93
CA ASP A 428 15.03 -8.51 9.94
C ASP A 428 13.99 -7.72 10.75
N ASP A 429 14.11 -7.76 12.07
CA ASP A 429 13.14 -7.17 13.00
C ASP A 429 13.07 -5.64 12.93
N ARG A 430 14.01 -4.98 12.26
CA ARG A 430 14.02 -3.52 12.02
C ARG A 430 13.28 -3.12 10.74
N GLY A 431 12.86 -4.08 9.92
CA GLY A 431 12.20 -3.81 8.63
C GLY A 431 13.11 -3.10 7.64
N LEU A 432 14.27 -3.67 7.34
CA LEU A 432 15.37 -3.02 6.61
C LEU A 432 15.02 -2.51 5.22
N LEU A 433 13.99 -3.07 4.59
CA LEU A 433 13.54 -2.66 3.24
C LEU A 433 12.43 -1.61 3.28
N GLY A 434 11.96 -1.25 4.46
CA GLY A 434 10.97 -0.21 4.67
C GLY A 434 11.47 1.18 4.31
N ILE A 435 10.56 2.08 3.97
CA ILE A 435 10.90 3.44 3.56
C ILE A 435 11.23 4.25 4.81
N THR A 436 12.38 4.91 4.78
CA THR A 436 12.82 5.88 5.78
C THR A 436 12.66 7.29 5.24
N SER A 437 12.14 8.19 6.07
CA SER A 437 12.19 9.62 5.77
C SER A 437 13.65 10.03 5.76
N ALA A 438 14.12 10.60 4.66
CA ALA A 438 15.44 11.18 4.57
C ALA A 438 15.46 12.42 5.46
N VAL A 439 16.09 12.30 6.63
CA VAL A 439 16.55 13.49 7.37
C VAL A 439 17.68 14.07 6.53
N SER A 440 17.33 14.90 5.55
CA SER A 440 18.32 15.74 4.88
C SER A 440 18.63 16.90 5.83
N ASP A 441 19.65 16.70 6.67
CA ASP A 441 20.49 17.83 7.04
C ASP A 441 21.06 18.39 5.73
N THR A 442 20.95 19.69 5.48
CA THR A 442 21.57 20.46 4.38
C THR A 442 20.93 20.53 2.97
N ALA A 443 19.64 20.25 2.75
CA ALA A 443 19.00 20.56 1.45
C ALA A 443 17.61 21.19 1.55
N VAL A 444 17.47 22.19 2.42
CA VAL A 444 16.39 23.18 2.30
C VAL A 444 17.02 24.37 1.57
N LEU A 445 16.70 24.59 0.29
CA LEU A 445 16.66 25.93 -0.33
C LEU A 445 16.32 25.96 -1.84
N LEU A 446 15.98 24.85 -2.51
CA LEU A 446 15.58 24.91 -3.92
C LEU A 446 14.43 23.94 -4.19
N ASP A 447 13.22 24.49 -4.35
CA ASP A 447 11.99 23.89 -4.90
C ASP A 447 10.95 23.32 -3.90
N PRO A 448 9.87 24.08 -3.59
CA PRO A 448 8.72 23.62 -2.79
C PRO A 448 7.82 22.58 -3.48
N LEU A 449 8.00 22.34 -4.79
CA LEU A 449 7.15 21.44 -5.58
C LEU A 449 7.69 20.01 -5.70
N ARG A 450 8.86 19.71 -5.12
CA ARG A 450 9.46 18.36 -5.11
C ARG A 450 9.33 17.73 -3.72
N PRO A 451 8.40 16.79 -3.49
CA PRO A 451 8.32 16.07 -2.21
C PRO A 451 9.37 14.95 -2.17
N SER A 452 10.66 15.26 -2.27
CA SER A 452 11.72 14.26 -2.07
C SER A 452 11.99 14.09 -0.57
N LYS A 453 11.04 13.51 0.16
CA LYS A 453 11.18 13.18 1.59
C LYS A 453 11.83 11.82 1.85
N TRP A 454 12.13 11.02 0.83
CA TRP A 454 12.51 9.61 1.01
C TRP A 454 13.58 9.16 0.00
N THR A 455 14.38 8.17 0.38
CA THR A 455 15.42 7.57 -0.48
C THR A 455 14.79 6.66 -1.54
N LEU A 456 14.77 7.12 -2.80
CA LEU A 456 14.22 6.38 -3.94
C LEU A 456 15.20 5.31 -4.44
N TRP A 457 14.80 4.04 -4.45
CA TRP A 457 15.67 2.96 -4.98
C TRP A 457 15.94 3.09 -6.48
N ALA A 458 14.98 3.63 -7.24
CA ALA A 458 15.12 3.86 -8.67
C ALA A 458 16.37 4.70 -9.01
N ASP A 459 16.70 5.70 -8.17
CA ASP A 459 17.84 6.58 -8.41
C ASP A 459 19.20 5.86 -8.35
N PHE A 460 19.29 4.73 -7.63
CA PHE A 460 20.52 3.98 -7.44
C PHE A 460 20.82 3.01 -8.57
N THR A 461 19.82 2.62 -9.36
CA THR A 461 20.06 1.74 -10.52
C THR A 461 20.90 2.39 -11.62
N ARG A 462 20.96 3.73 -11.64
CA ARG A 462 21.89 4.46 -12.50
C ARG A 462 23.35 4.13 -12.20
N LYS A 463 23.66 3.78 -10.95
CA LYS A 463 24.98 3.30 -10.52
C LYS A 463 25.02 1.79 -10.73
N LYS A 464 25.17 1.36 -12.00
CA LYS A 464 25.34 -0.06 -12.35
C LYS A 464 26.40 -0.66 -11.43
N HIS A 465 26.05 -1.61 -10.58
CA HIS A 465 27.00 -2.25 -9.66
C HIS A 465 26.76 -3.75 -9.62
N THR A 466 27.79 -4.49 -9.25
CA THR A 466 27.76 -5.95 -9.11
C THR A 466 27.98 -6.34 -7.67
N VAL A 467 27.28 -7.38 -7.21
CA VAL A 467 27.35 -7.85 -5.82
C VAL A 467 27.78 -9.31 -5.80
N ASP A 468 28.79 -9.63 -4.99
CA ASP A 468 29.22 -11.00 -4.73
C ASP A 468 28.51 -11.56 -3.51
N ILE A 469 28.01 -12.79 -3.64
CA ILE A 469 27.21 -13.46 -2.62
C ILE A 469 27.87 -14.80 -2.31
N SER A 470 28.29 -14.98 -1.06
CA SER A 470 28.85 -16.23 -0.57
C SER A 470 28.52 -16.44 0.90
N PHE A 471 28.39 -17.71 1.31
CA PHE A 471 28.09 -18.11 2.70
C PHE A 471 26.89 -17.34 3.31
N ALA A 472 25.79 -17.26 2.57
CA ALA A 472 24.57 -16.54 2.95
C ALA A 472 24.75 -15.04 3.25
N ARG A 473 25.76 -14.40 2.65
CA ARG A 473 26.09 -12.99 2.88
C ARG A 473 26.56 -12.30 1.61
N VAL A 474 26.33 -10.99 1.57
CA VAL A 474 27.00 -10.09 0.63
C VAL A 474 28.44 -9.88 1.08
N THR A 475 29.41 -10.25 0.23
CA THR A 475 30.84 -10.21 0.56
C THR A 475 31.59 -9.08 -0.13
N ALA A 476 31.20 -8.72 -1.34
CA ALA A 476 31.79 -7.60 -2.07
C ALA A 476 30.74 -6.86 -2.91
N VAL A 477 31.03 -5.58 -3.19
CA VAL A 477 30.23 -4.73 -4.09
C VAL A 477 31.20 -3.99 -4.99
N TYR A 478 31.01 -4.13 -6.31
CA TYR A 478 31.87 -3.51 -7.32
C TYR A 478 31.12 -2.44 -8.10
N TYR A 479 31.78 -1.30 -8.29
CA TYR A 479 31.30 -0.20 -9.11
C TYR A 479 32.20 -0.04 -10.35
N PRO A 480 31.63 -0.02 -11.57
CA PRO A 480 32.38 0.07 -12.83
C PRO A 480 33.33 1.27 -12.92
N PHE A 481 33.00 2.38 -12.25
CA PHE A 481 33.76 3.63 -12.31
C PHE A 481 34.62 3.90 -11.07
N ALA A 482 34.69 2.98 -10.10
CA ALA A 482 35.45 3.18 -8.86
C ALA A 482 36.05 1.86 -8.33
N PRO A 483 37.14 1.35 -8.93
CA PRO A 483 37.74 0.06 -8.60
C PRO A 483 38.46 0.00 -7.24
N SER A 484 38.46 1.06 -6.42
CA SER A 484 39.16 1.11 -5.13
C SER A 484 38.24 1.07 -3.89
N LYS A 485 36.90 1.15 -4.06
CA LYS A 485 35.92 1.09 -2.95
C LYS A 485 35.21 -0.27 -2.88
N ASN A 486 35.96 -1.36 -3.09
CA ASN A 486 35.41 -2.67 -3.47
C ASN A 486 35.08 -3.63 -2.33
N GLN A 487 35.28 -3.25 -1.07
CA GLN A 487 35.01 -4.14 0.05
C GLN A 487 33.87 -3.64 0.92
N VAL A 488 32.91 -4.53 1.17
CA VAL A 488 31.94 -4.36 2.24
C VAL A 488 32.70 -4.35 3.55
N THR A 489 32.87 -3.15 4.11
CA THR A 489 33.45 -2.99 5.44
C THR A 489 32.49 -3.54 6.49
N ARG A 490 32.99 -4.03 7.63
CA ARG A 490 32.14 -4.44 8.77
C ARG A 490 31.21 -3.31 9.26
N SER A 491 31.52 -2.06 8.94
CA SER A 491 30.76 -0.85 9.27
C SER A 491 29.60 -0.54 8.32
N THR A 492 29.43 -1.24 7.20
CA THR A 492 28.33 -0.93 6.27
C THR A 492 26.98 -1.28 6.91
N PRO A 493 26.03 -0.33 7.01
CA PRO A 493 24.70 -0.59 7.58
C PRO A 493 23.98 -1.74 6.86
N GLN A 494 23.24 -2.56 7.60
CA GLN A 494 22.48 -3.68 6.99
C GLN A 494 21.40 -3.19 6.01
N GLU A 495 20.78 -2.03 6.29
CA GLU A 495 19.81 -1.39 5.38
C GLU A 495 20.44 -1.10 4.01
N GLU A 496 21.65 -0.54 4.03
CA GLU A 496 22.41 -0.20 2.84
C GLU A 496 22.87 -1.46 2.08
N LEU A 497 23.26 -2.52 2.80
CA LEU A 497 23.60 -3.80 2.17
C LEU A 497 22.40 -4.46 1.50
N GLY A 498 21.22 -4.43 2.14
CA GLY A 498 19.99 -4.90 1.54
C GLY A 498 19.66 -4.12 0.28
N ARG A 499 19.73 -2.78 0.35
CA ARG A 499 19.53 -1.90 -0.80
C ARG A 499 20.48 -2.24 -1.96
N LEU A 500 21.78 -2.39 -1.68
CA LEU A 500 22.78 -2.75 -2.70
C LEU A 500 22.49 -4.14 -3.30
N LEU A 501 22.18 -5.14 -2.47
CA LEU A 501 21.81 -6.46 -2.97
C LEU A 501 20.61 -6.40 -3.93
N PHE A 502 19.53 -5.71 -3.56
CA PHE A 502 18.29 -5.71 -4.34
C PHE A 502 18.32 -4.75 -5.55
N THR A 503 19.14 -3.70 -5.51
CA THR A 503 19.30 -2.75 -6.63
C THR A 503 20.47 -3.06 -7.56
N ALA A 504 21.22 -4.13 -7.31
CA ALA A 504 22.35 -4.56 -8.12
C ALA A 504 21.95 -4.82 -9.59
N ALA A 505 22.82 -4.38 -10.50
CA ALA A 505 22.67 -4.67 -11.93
C ALA A 505 23.05 -6.12 -12.26
N ARG A 506 23.97 -6.71 -11.49
CA ARG A 506 24.37 -8.12 -11.58
C ARG A 506 24.65 -8.68 -10.18
N ARG A 507 24.29 -9.94 -9.94
CA ARG A 507 24.60 -10.67 -8.72
C ARG A 507 25.41 -11.91 -9.10
N ASP A 508 26.55 -12.10 -8.44
CA ASP A 508 27.32 -13.32 -8.60
C ASP A 508 26.87 -14.37 -7.57
N TRP A 509 26.12 -15.34 -8.07
CA TRP A 509 25.60 -16.49 -7.32
C TRP A 509 26.56 -17.68 -7.32
N SER A 510 27.69 -17.60 -8.02
CA SER A 510 28.61 -18.75 -8.22
C SER A 510 29.26 -19.23 -6.92
N ALA A 511 29.55 -18.32 -6.00
CA ALA A 511 30.22 -18.58 -4.72
C ALA A 511 29.28 -18.99 -3.58
N ALA A 512 27.96 -19.02 -3.80
CA ALA A 512 26.98 -19.32 -2.75
C ALA A 512 27.03 -20.78 -2.24
N GLY A 513 27.77 -21.69 -2.89
CA GLY A 513 27.84 -23.11 -2.51
C GLY A 513 29.24 -23.74 -2.50
N SER A 514 30.28 -22.93 -2.31
CA SER A 514 31.66 -23.41 -2.09
C SER A 514 31.91 -23.61 -0.60
N GLY A 515 31.22 -24.61 -0.04
CA GLY A 515 31.43 -25.14 1.31
C GLY A 515 31.26 -26.64 1.29
#